data_AF-K2D0D6-F1
#
_entry.id   AF-K2D0D6-F1
#
_cell.length_a   1.000
_cell.length_b   1.000
_cell.length_c   1.000
_cell.angle_alpha   90.00
_cell.angle_beta   90.00
_cell.angle_gamma   90.00
#
_symmetry.space_group_name_H-M   'P 1'
#
loop_
_entity.id
_entity.type
_entity.pdbx_description
1 polymer ?
#
loop_
_entity_poly.entity_id
_entity_poly.type
_entity_poly.pdbx_seq_one_letter_code
_entity_poly.pdbx_strand_id
1 'polypeptide(L)'
;MHHSKPVKEWAALKKQDIELFYLPRYRPELNPGLKPAIGSKVPVRTKAKLRAAATEHMTMLEYTPERVRRYFGDKHVAYAAS
;
A
#
# COMPACT_ATOMS: atom_id res chain seq x y z
N MET A 1 -12.72 -6.81 -0.11
CA MET A 1 -12.58 -7.14 -1.55
C MET A 1 -11.44 -8.12 -1.86
N HIS A 2 -10.58 -8.53 -0.91
CA HIS A 2 -9.48 -9.51 -1.17
C HIS A 2 -9.69 -10.90 -0.53
N HIS A 3 -10.93 -11.28 -0.20
CA HIS A 3 -11.25 -12.59 0.40
C HIS A 3 -11.97 -13.53 -0.57
N SER A 4 -11.97 -13.22 -1.87
CA SER A 4 -12.61 -14.08 -2.86
C SER A 4 -11.88 -15.43 -2.95
N LYS A 5 -12.65 -16.48 -3.28
CA LYS A 5 -12.12 -17.85 -3.42
C LYS A 5 -10.92 -17.92 -4.38
N PRO A 6 -10.94 -17.29 -5.58
CA PRO A 6 -9.79 -17.33 -6.49
C PRO A 6 -8.51 -16.72 -5.91
N VAL A 7 -8.62 -15.63 -5.15
CA VAL A 7 -7.46 -14.97 -4.52
C VAL A 7 -6.86 -15.85 -3.43
N LYS A 8 -7.71 -16.53 -2.63
CA LYS A 8 -7.25 -17.44 -1.59
C LYS A 8 -6.58 -18.69 -2.16
N GLU A 9 -7.13 -19.26 -3.22
CA GLU A 9 -6.57 -20.43 -3.91
C GLU A 9 -5.20 -20.09 -4.49
N TRP A 10 -5.09 -18.96 -5.19
CA TRP A 10 -3.82 -18.49 -5.73
C TRP A 10 -2.77 -18.23 -4.63
N ALA A 11 -3.16 -17.55 -3.53
CA ALA A 11 -2.25 -17.29 -2.42
C ALA A 11 -1.80 -18.58 -1.71
N ALA A 12 -2.68 -19.58 -1.59
CA ALA A 12 -2.34 -20.87 -0.98
C ALA A 12 -1.28 -21.63 -1.79
N LEU A 13 -1.36 -21.58 -3.13
CA LEU A 13 -0.35 -22.15 -4.02
C LEU A 13 1.02 -21.45 -3.92
N LYS A 14 1.03 -20.23 -3.38
CA LYS A 14 2.21 -19.37 -3.29
C LYS A 14 2.70 -19.14 -1.87
N LYS A 15 2.25 -19.98 -0.92
CA LYS A 15 2.54 -19.79 0.51
C LYS A 15 4.04 -19.81 0.86
N GLN A 16 4.88 -20.47 0.05
CA GLN A 16 6.34 -20.46 0.24
C GLN A 16 6.99 -19.15 -0.24
N ASP A 17 6.36 -18.46 -1.18
CA ASP A 17 6.88 -17.25 -1.82
C ASP A 17 6.28 -15.97 -1.20
N ILE A 18 5.06 -16.06 -0.66
CA ILE A 18 4.23 -14.91 -0.27
C ILE A 18 3.57 -15.17 1.07
N GLU A 19 3.84 -14.28 2.03
CA GLU A 19 3.07 -14.15 3.27
C GLU A 19 1.99 -13.07 3.11
N LEU A 20 0.78 -13.36 3.62
CA LEU A 20 -0.38 -12.50 3.44
C LEU A 20 -0.95 -12.05 4.79
N PHE A 21 -0.94 -10.73 5.00
CA PHE A 21 -1.53 -10.08 6.17
C PHE A 21 -2.87 -9.44 5.82
N TYR A 22 -3.91 -9.77 6.58
CA TYR A 22 -5.23 -9.17 6.42
C TYR A 22 -5.46 -8.08 7.48
N LEU A 23 -5.70 -6.85 7.02
CA LEU A 23 -6.11 -5.77 7.90
C LEU A 23 -7.54 -5.98 8.41
N PRO A 24 -7.84 -5.60 9.67
CA PRO A 24 -9.21 -5.53 10.15
C PRO A 24 -10.06 -4.61 9.26
N ARG A 25 -11.34 -4.94 9.12
CA ARG A 25 -12.28 -4.13 8.32
C ARG A 25 -12.30 -2.68 8.83
N TYR A 26 -12.38 -1.74 7.90
CA TYR A 26 -12.52 -0.29 8.16
C TYR A 26 -11.39 0.35 8.98
N ARG A 27 -10.16 -0.19 8.90
CA ARG A 27 -8.98 0.39 9.53
C ARG A 27 -7.98 0.94 8.48
N PRO A 28 -8.36 1.94 7.67
CA PRO A 28 -7.49 2.48 6.61
C PRO A 28 -6.20 3.12 7.15
N GLU A 29 -6.18 3.57 8.40
CA GLU A 29 -5.01 4.11 9.09
C GLU A 29 -3.91 3.08 9.32
N LEU A 30 -4.22 1.78 9.22
CA LEU A 30 -3.24 0.70 9.33
C LEU A 30 -2.54 0.37 8.00
N ASN A 31 -2.91 1.02 6.89
CA ASN A 31 -2.27 0.83 5.60
C ASN A 31 -1.24 1.95 5.36
N PRO A 32 0.07 1.67 5.23
CA PRO A 32 1.08 2.64 4.83
C PRO A 32 0.85 3.06 3.37
N GLY A 33 -0.10 3.98 3.18
CA GLY A 33 -0.74 4.19 1.89
C GLY A 33 -0.31 5.45 1.16
N LEU A 34 -0.30 5.33 -0.17
CA LEU A 34 -0.15 6.39 -1.17
C LEU A 34 -1.30 7.42 -1.17
N LYS A 35 -2.51 7.00 -0.76
CA LYS A 35 -3.74 7.78 -0.90
C LYS A 35 -3.73 9.11 -0.15
N PRO A 36 -3.34 9.19 1.14
CA PRO A 36 -3.20 10.48 1.82
C PRO A 36 -2.21 11.40 1.12
N ALA A 37 -1.09 10.85 0.63
CA ALA A 37 -0.05 11.64 0.00
C ALA A 37 -0.50 12.27 -1.34
N ILE A 38 -1.23 11.53 -2.18
CA ILE A 38 -1.79 12.07 -3.43
C ILE A 38 -3.00 12.98 -3.14
N GLY A 39 -3.87 12.59 -2.20
CA GLY A 39 -5.10 13.32 -1.88
C GLY A 39 -4.87 14.67 -1.20
N SER A 40 -3.70 14.89 -0.60
CA SER A 40 -3.28 16.19 -0.06
C SER A 40 -2.88 17.21 -1.13
N LYS A 41 -2.60 16.77 -2.36
CA LYS A 41 -2.30 17.65 -3.50
C LYS A 41 -3.62 18.16 -4.09
N VAL A 42 -3.63 19.41 -4.58
CA VAL A 42 -4.77 20.11 -5.25
C VAL A 42 -5.64 19.15 -6.06
N PRO A 43 -6.99 19.26 -6.05
CA PRO A 43 -7.89 18.27 -6.62
C PRO A 43 -7.49 17.85 -8.04
N VAL A 44 -6.93 16.65 -8.15
CA VAL A 44 -6.52 16.08 -9.42
C VAL A 44 -7.76 15.49 -10.11
N ARG A 45 -8.48 16.34 -10.83
CA ARG A 45 -9.83 16.02 -11.36
C ARG A 45 -9.87 15.16 -12.63
N THR A 46 -8.71 14.76 -13.17
CA THR A 46 -8.66 13.92 -14.37
C THR A 46 -7.85 12.64 -14.13
N LYS A 47 -8.27 11.55 -14.78
CA LYS A 47 -7.59 10.24 -14.68
C LYS A 47 -6.11 10.33 -15.08
N ALA A 48 -5.80 11.11 -16.12
CA ALA A 48 -4.43 11.30 -16.60
C ALA A 48 -3.55 11.99 -15.55
N LYS A 49 -4.05 13.09 -14.96
CA LYS A 49 -3.30 13.79 -13.91
C LYS A 49 -3.17 12.94 -12.65
N LEU A 50 -4.19 12.14 -12.31
CA LEU A 50 -4.13 11.25 -11.13
C LEU A 50 -3.06 10.18 -11.32
N ARG A 51 -2.96 9.60 -12.52
CA ARG A 51 -1.89 8.67 -12.87
C ARG A 51 -0.52 9.34 -12.76
N ALA A 52 -0.36 10.54 -13.32
CA ALA A 52 0.91 11.26 -13.26
C ALA A 52 1.34 11.55 -11.80
N ALA A 53 0.43 12.03 -10.96
CA ALA A 53 0.71 12.29 -9.55
C ALA A 53 1.06 11.00 -8.77
N ALA A 54 0.41 9.88 -9.10
CA ALA A 54 0.75 8.59 -8.53
C ALA A 54 2.14 8.12 -8.96
N THR A 55 2.46 8.21 -10.25
CA THR A 55 3.78 7.85 -10.79
C THR A 55 4.88 8.69 -10.16
N GLU A 56 4.72 10.03 -10.12
CA GLU A 56 5.68 10.94 -9.49
C GLU A 56 5.94 10.57 -8.03
N HIS A 57 4.88 10.25 -7.26
CA HIS A 57 5.03 9.84 -5.88
C HIS A 57 5.78 8.51 -5.75
N MET A 58 5.47 7.51 -6.59
CA MET A 58 6.17 6.23 -6.56
C MET A 58 7.66 6.39 -6.92
N THR A 59 7.97 7.18 -7.95
CA THR A 59 9.35 7.51 -8.31
C THR A 59 10.09 8.22 -7.16
N MET A 60 9.44 9.14 -6.45
CA MET A 60 10.03 9.76 -5.25
C MET A 60 10.33 8.73 -4.16
N LEU A 61 9.49 7.72 -3.96
CA LEU A 61 9.75 6.64 -2.99
C LEU A 61 10.95 5.78 -3.38
N GLU A 62 11.15 5.50 -4.67
CA GLU A 62 12.33 4.78 -5.16
C GLU A 62 13.64 5.48 -4.78
N TYR A 63 13.66 6.82 -4.82
CA TYR A 63 14.82 7.62 -4.42
C TYR A 63 14.90 7.91 -2.91
N THR A 64 13.89 7.54 -2.12
CA THR A 64 13.84 7.80 -0.67
C THR A 64 13.62 6.53 0.16
N PRO A 65 14.55 5.55 0.11
CA PRO A 65 14.38 4.27 0.79
C PRO A 65 14.23 4.40 2.32
N GLU A 66 14.81 5.43 2.93
CA GLU A 66 14.61 5.73 4.36
C GLU A 66 13.15 6.03 4.71
N ARG A 67 12.45 6.73 3.80
CA ARG A 67 11.04 7.04 3.99
C ARG A 67 10.20 5.77 3.94
N VAL A 68 10.53 4.85 3.04
CA VAL A 68 9.87 3.54 2.95
C VAL A 68 10.12 2.72 4.22
N ARG A 69 11.37 2.64 4.70
CA ARG A 69 11.72 1.96 5.95
C ARG A 69 10.92 2.49 7.15
N ARG A 70 10.76 3.82 7.25
CA ARG A 70 9.99 4.44 8.34
C ARG A 70 8.53 4.01 8.39
N TYR A 71 7.91 3.64 7.25
CA TYR A 71 6.54 3.13 7.26
C TYR A 71 6.39 1.86 8.09
N PHE A 72 7.41 0.99 8.08
CA PHE A 72 7.42 -0.26 8.84
C PHE A 72 7.81 -0.07 10.32
N GLY A 73 8.26 1.13 10.71
CA GLY A 73 8.53 1.49 12.10
C GLY A 73 7.28 1.98 12.86
N ASP A 74 6.16 2.22 12.19
CA ASP A 74 4.91 2.61 12.86
C ASP A 74 4.29 1.38 13.57
N LYS A 75 3.87 1.57 14.82
CA LYS A 75 3.19 0.52 15.62
C LYS A 75 1.98 -0.10 14.90
N HIS A 76 1.33 0.65 14.03
CA HIS A 76 0.16 0.22 13.27
C HIS A 76 0.50 -0.64 12.05
N VAL A 77 1.75 -0.59 11.59
CA VAL A 77 2.27 -1.29 10.40
C VAL A 77 3.27 -2.38 10.79
N ALA A 78 3.59 -2.51 12.08
CA ALA A 78 4.49 -3.53 12.63
C ALA A 78 4.14 -4.97 12.19
N TYR A 79 2.87 -5.25 11.87
CA TYR A 79 2.44 -6.54 11.32
C TYR A 79 3.13 -6.90 10.00
N ALA A 80 3.67 -5.92 9.26
CA ALA A 80 4.33 -6.11 7.97
C ALA A 80 5.86 -6.00 8.04
N ALA A 81 6.43 -5.89 9.25
CA ALA A 81 7.88 -5.76 9.47
C ALA A 81 8.55 -7.08 9.89
N SER A 82 7.80 -8.18 9.88
CA SER A 82 8.22 -9.55 10.24
C SER A 82 9.05 -10.23 9.16
#